data_AF-A0AAD2CU47-F1
#
_entry.id   AF-A0AAD2CU47-F1
#
_cell.length_a   1.000
_cell.length_b   1.000
_cell.length_c   1.000
_cell.angle_alpha   90.00
_cell.angle_beta   90.00
_cell.angle_gamma   90.00
#
_symmetry.space_group_name_H-M   'P 1'
#
loop_
_entity.id
_entity.type
_entity.pdbx_description
1 polymer ?
#
loop_
_entity_poly.entity_id
_entity_poly.type
_entity_poly.pdbx_seq_one_letter_code
_entity_poly.pdbx_strand_id
1 'polypeptide(L)'
;METGTPESRSRPIKEEKDICLLYEPPSPYLDLMTKALVGSPRAGRCSVGRKSKACLPPHDPYNSFLRRFGDDWPPYGYTMIGIERLQSFMSAINEVNRNHVLGAIMEFGVWRGGAMIMAAAMQKERGTNRDLYLFDAFGPVGGNSYDTLHGLGRRNTYVWR
;
A
#
# COMPACT_ATOMS: atom_id res chain seq x y z
N MET A 1 22.25 8.85 10.40
CA MET A 1 21.90 8.00 9.24
C MET A 1 23.11 7.97 8.33
N GLU A 2 23.95 6.95 8.44
CA GLU A 2 25.03 6.75 7.49
C GLU A 2 24.46 6.02 6.27
N THR A 3 24.29 6.74 5.18
CA THR A 3 24.07 6.12 3.88
C THR A 3 25.43 5.58 3.43
N GLY A 4 25.57 4.25 3.30
CA GLY A 4 26.81 3.62 2.84
C GLY A 4 27.38 4.29 1.58
N THR A 5 28.71 4.33 1.48
CA THR A 5 29.42 5.00 0.38
C THR A 5 29.09 4.36 -0.97
N PRO A 6 29.01 5.14 -2.07
CA PRO A 6 28.65 4.63 -3.41
C PRO A 6 29.53 3.47 -3.91
N GLU A 7 30.75 3.38 -3.39
CA GLU A 7 31.79 2.42 -3.79
C GLU A 7 31.50 0.97 -3.37
N SER A 8 30.63 0.75 -2.38
CA SER A 8 30.23 -0.60 -1.96
C SER A 8 29.04 -1.17 -2.74
N ARG A 9 28.47 -0.41 -3.68
CA ARG A 9 27.36 -0.86 -4.54
C ARG A 9 27.92 -1.53 -5.79
N SER A 10 27.99 -2.86 -5.80
CA SER A 10 28.19 -3.62 -7.03
C SER A 10 26.98 -3.43 -7.95
N ARG A 11 27.23 -3.13 -9.23
CA ARG A 11 26.19 -3.15 -10.26
C ARG A 11 25.96 -4.60 -10.71
N PRO A 12 24.71 -5.01 -10.98
CA PRO A 12 24.45 -6.31 -11.58
C PRO A 12 25.16 -6.44 -12.93
N ILE A 13 25.76 -7.60 -13.17
CA ILE A 13 26.54 -7.93 -14.37
C ILE A 13 25.61 -8.38 -15.50
N LYS A 14 26.05 -8.17 -16.74
CA LYS A 14 25.25 -8.39 -17.96
C LYS A 14 24.81 -9.85 -18.19
N GLU A 15 25.46 -10.82 -17.53
CA GLU A 15 25.10 -12.25 -17.56
C GLU A 15 24.15 -12.72 -16.44
N GLU A 16 23.76 -11.85 -15.49
CA GLU A 16 22.64 -12.20 -14.61
C GLU A 16 21.37 -12.29 -15.46
N LYS A 17 20.70 -13.45 -15.43
CA LYS A 17 19.41 -13.65 -16.11
C LYS A 17 18.52 -12.43 -15.82
N ASP A 18 17.73 -11.98 -16.80
CA ASP A 18 16.62 -11.00 -16.65
C ASP A 18 15.49 -11.54 -15.75
N ILE A 19 15.84 -12.22 -14.66
CA ILE A 19 15.00 -12.36 -13.50
C ILE A 19 14.96 -10.94 -12.93
N CYS A 20 13.76 -10.38 -12.81
CA CYS A 20 13.58 -9.15 -12.05
C CYS A 20 14.24 -9.38 -10.68
N LEU A 21 15.42 -8.78 -10.43
CA LEU A 21 16.36 -9.15 -9.36
C LEU A 21 15.76 -9.06 -7.94
N LEU A 22 14.55 -8.48 -7.85
CA LEU A 22 13.80 -8.23 -6.64
C LEU A 22 12.50 -9.03 -6.54
N TYR A 23 12.08 -9.75 -7.60
CA TYR A 23 10.83 -10.51 -7.60
C TYR A 23 11.05 -11.91 -7.05
N GLU A 24 10.51 -12.15 -5.86
CA GLU A 24 10.31 -13.50 -5.32
C GLU A 24 8.81 -13.84 -5.44
N PRO A 25 8.44 -15.02 -5.95
CA PRO A 25 7.04 -15.42 -5.98
C PRO A 25 6.50 -15.45 -4.53
N PRO A 26 5.34 -14.82 -4.27
CA PRO A 26 4.79 -14.78 -2.92
C PRO A 26 4.39 -16.18 -2.46
N SER A 27 4.54 -16.43 -1.15
CA SER A 27 3.97 -17.62 -0.52
C SER A 27 2.44 -17.61 -0.65
N PRO A 28 1.76 -18.77 -0.46
CA PRO A 28 0.30 -18.82 -0.40
C PRO A 28 -0.30 -17.88 0.66
N TYR A 29 0.43 -17.66 1.76
CA TYR A 29 0.02 -16.73 2.81
C TYR A 29 0.04 -15.28 2.32
N LEU A 30 1.16 -14.83 1.73
CA LEU A 30 1.29 -13.47 1.22
C LEU A 30 0.40 -13.21 0.00
N ASP A 31 0.13 -14.21 -0.83
CA ASP A 31 -0.85 -14.12 -1.92
C ASP A 31 -2.28 -13.92 -1.39
N LEU A 32 -2.67 -14.69 -0.36
CA LEU A 32 -3.96 -14.52 0.30
C LEU A 32 -4.07 -13.13 0.95
N MET A 33 -3.03 -12.69 1.66
CA MET A 33 -2.96 -11.35 2.23
C MET A 33 -3.07 -10.28 1.15
N THR A 34 -2.37 -10.42 0.03
CA THR A 34 -2.44 -9.51 -1.12
C THR A 34 -3.88 -9.38 -1.60
N LYS A 35 -4.55 -10.50 -1.87
CA LYS A 35 -5.94 -10.52 -2.34
C LYS A 35 -6.90 -9.90 -1.35
N ALA A 36 -6.75 -10.21 -0.05
CA ALA A 36 -7.59 -9.66 1.00
C ALA A 36 -7.41 -8.13 1.14
N LEU A 37 -6.15 -7.66 1.16
CA LEU A 37 -5.83 -6.25 1.38
C LEU A 37 -6.24 -5.37 0.20
N VAL A 38 -6.08 -5.85 -1.04
CA VAL A 38 -6.56 -5.11 -2.21
C VAL A 38 -8.06 -5.31 -2.45
N GLY A 39 -8.72 -6.26 -1.79
CA GLY A 39 -10.14 -6.58 -2.01
C GLY A 39 -10.43 -7.31 -3.32
N SER A 40 -9.49 -8.12 -3.81
CA SER A 40 -9.66 -8.93 -5.02
C SER A 40 -10.32 -10.28 -4.71
N PRO A 41 -11.22 -10.82 -5.56
CA PRO A 41 -11.79 -10.21 -6.77
C PRO A 41 -13.20 -9.63 -6.54
N ARG A 42 -13.68 -9.59 -5.29
CA ARG A 42 -15.11 -9.37 -4.99
C ARG A 42 -15.45 -7.98 -4.44
N ALA A 43 -14.47 -7.15 -4.08
CA ALA A 43 -14.78 -5.89 -3.41
C ALA A 43 -15.43 -4.83 -4.32
N GLY A 44 -15.64 -5.07 -5.62
CA GLY A 44 -16.13 -4.01 -6.52
C GLY A 44 -15.15 -2.83 -6.60
N ARG A 45 -15.61 -1.65 -7.03
CA ARG A 45 -14.85 -0.40 -6.99
C ARG A 45 -15.76 0.81 -6.73
N CYS A 46 -15.24 1.87 -6.14
CA CYS A 46 -15.98 3.12 -6.01
C CYS A 46 -16.19 3.77 -7.39
N SER A 47 -17.34 4.43 -7.55
CA SER A 47 -17.61 5.21 -8.76
C SER A 47 -16.87 6.54 -8.70
N VAL A 48 -16.15 6.90 -9.76
CA VAL A 48 -15.35 8.13 -9.82
C VAL A 48 -15.91 9.00 -10.95
N GLY A 49 -16.35 10.23 -10.66
CA GLY A 49 -16.95 11.14 -11.65
C GLY A 49 -17.72 12.33 -11.07
N ARG A 50 -18.14 13.28 -11.91
CA ARG A 50 -18.84 14.53 -11.49
C ARG A 50 -20.18 14.31 -10.79
N LYS A 51 -20.80 13.14 -10.94
CA LYS A 51 -22.02 12.71 -10.21
C LYS A 51 -21.72 11.62 -9.16
N SER A 52 -20.45 11.35 -8.87
CA SER A 52 -20.06 10.29 -7.93
C SER A 52 -20.55 10.63 -6.52
N LYS A 53 -21.19 9.67 -5.85
CA LYS A 53 -21.50 9.73 -4.43
C LYS A 53 -20.27 9.33 -3.58
N ALA A 54 -19.07 9.73 -4.01
CA ALA A 54 -17.81 9.16 -3.51
C ALA A 54 -17.85 7.61 -3.51
N CYS A 55 -17.43 6.97 -2.41
CA CYS A 55 -17.48 5.51 -2.21
C CYS A 55 -18.82 4.98 -1.63
N LEU A 56 -19.90 5.77 -1.67
CA LEU A 56 -21.21 5.30 -1.19
C LEU A 56 -21.84 4.28 -2.15
N PRO A 57 -22.63 3.31 -1.66
CA PRO A 57 -23.34 2.35 -2.50
C PRO A 57 -24.35 3.00 -3.47
N PRO A 58 -24.67 2.34 -4.61
CA PRO A 58 -24.10 1.07 -5.08
C PRO A 58 -22.67 1.23 -5.64
N HIS A 59 -21.84 0.19 -5.48
CA HIS A 59 -20.47 0.16 -6.00
C HIS A 59 -20.45 -0.35 -7.45
N ASP A 60 -19.49 0.14 -8.23
CA ASP A 60 -19.26 -0.34 -9.59
C ASP A 60 -18.64 -1.77 -9.55
N PRO A 61 -18.81 -2.58 -10.60
CA PRO A 61 -18.21 -3.91 -10.66
C PRO A 61 -16.69 -3.89 -10.55
N TYR A 62 -16.14 -4.96 -9.97
CA TYR A 62 -14.70 -5.16 -9.87
C TYR A 62 -14.05 -5.19 -11.24
N ASN A 63 -12.93 -4.48 -11.40
CA ASN A 63 -12.11 -4.52 -12.60
C ASN A 63 -10.70 -4.98 -12.21
N SER A 64 -10.30 -6.15 -12.73
CA SER A 64 -9.00 -6.75 -12.41
C SER A 64 -7.82 -5.92 -12.87
N PHE A 65 -7.93 -5.27 -14.03
CA PHE A 65 -6.86 -4.44 -14.59
C PHE A 65 -6.64 -3.20 -13.72
N LEU A 66 -7.72 -2.48 -13.39
CA LEU A 66 -7.62 -1.30 -12.52
C LEU A 66 -7.10 -1.68 -11.13
N ARG A 67 -7.61 -2.76 -10.54
CA ARG A 67 -7.13 -3.20 -9.21
C ARG A 67 -5.67 -3.62 -9.22
N ARG A 68 -5.20 -4.21 -10.31
CA ARG A 68 -3.81 -4.66 -10.45
C ARG A 68 -2.83 -3.49 -10.32
N PHE A 69 -3.13 -2.35 -10.95
CA PHE A 69 -2.27 -1.17 -10.93
C PHE A 69 -2.66 -0.14 -9.85
N GLY A 70 -3.83 -0.32 -9.21
CA GLY A 70 -4.35 0.57 -8.17
C GLY A 70 -4.93 1.86 -8.76
N ASP A 71 -5.56 1.74 -9.93
CA ASP A 71 -6.25 2.83 -10.63
C ASP A 71 -7.74 2.90 -10.27
N ASP A 72 -8.12 2.26 -9.16
CA ASP A 72 -9.46 2.30 -8.58
C ASP A 72 -9.42 2.40 -7.06
N TRP A 73 -10.56 2.74 -6.46
CA TRP A 73 -10.71 2.76 -5.00
C TRP A 73 -11.54 1.55 -4.57
N PRO A 74 -10.97 0.63 -3.75
CA PRO A 74 -11.71 -0.52 -3.28
C PRO A 74 -12.60 -0.11 -2.09
N PRO A 75 -13.94 -0.29 -2.15
CA PRO A 75 -14.83 0.11 -1.06
C PRO A 75 -14.56 -0.68 0.22
N TYR A 76 -14.14 -1.95 0.11
CA TYR A 76 -13.84 -2.84 1.24
C TYR A 76 -12.38 -3.32 1.32
N GLY A 77 -11.50 -2.82 0.44
CA GLY A 77 -10.06 -3.10 0.52
C GLY A 77 -9.38 -2.24 1.59
N TYR A 78 -8.25 -2.70 2.11
CA TYR A 78 -7.44 -1.99 3.10
C TYR A 78 -6.27 -1.21 2.48
N THR A 79 -5.93 -1.48 1.21
CA THR A 79 -5.02 -0.63 0.43
C THR A 79 -5.56 -0.32 -0.97
N MET A 80 -5.28 0.88 -1.46
CA MET A 80 -5.62 1.32 -2.82
C MET A 80 -4.41 1.31 -3.77
N ILE A 81 -3.22 0.91 -3.30
CA ILE A 81 -2.02 0.95 -4.14
C ILE A 81 -2.04 -0.12 -5.25
N GLY A 82 -2.93 -1.11 -5.15
CA GLY A 82 -3.02 -2.20 -6.11
C GLY A 82 -1.96 -3.28 -5.94
N ILE A 83 -2.06 -4.33 -6.74
CA ILE A 83 -1.26 -5.55 -6.60
C ILE A 83 0.22 -5.29 -6.95
N GLU A 84 0.49 -4.60 -8.04
CA GLU A 84 1.87 -4.38 -8.53
C GLU A 84 2.68 -3.48 -7.59
N ARG A 85 2.07 -2.40 -7.06
CA ARG A 85 2.74 -1.55 -6.07
C ARG A 85 2.93 -2.28 -4.74
N LEU A 86 1.98 -3.14 -4.35
CA LEU A 86 2.16 -3.97 -3.15
C LEU A 86 3.30 -4.99 -3.33
N GLN A 87 3.42 -5.60 -4.52
CA GLN A 87 4.55 -6.46 -4.86
C GLN A 87 5.88 -5.71 -4.83
N SER A 88 5.94 -4.52 -5.43
CA SER A 88 7.13 -3.67 -5.37
C SER A 88 7.51 -3.33 -3.92
N PHE A 89 6.53 -3.03 -3.06
CA PHE A 89 6.76 -2.79 -1.63
C PHE A 89 7.30 -4.03 -0.90
N MET A 90 6.74 -5.22 -1.16
CA MET A 90 7.25 -6.48 -0.61
C MET A 90 8.69 -6.75 -1.07
N SER A 91 8.97 -6.56 -2.36
CA SER A 91 10.32 -6.70 -2.93
C SER A 91 11.33 -5.76 -2.26
N ALA A 92 10.96 -4.51 -1.99
CA ALA A 92 11.83 -3.57 -1.29
C ALA A 92 12.11 -4.00 0.17
N ILE A 93 11.08 -4.48 0.89
CA ILE A 93 11.25 -5.03 2.25
C ILE A 93 12.18 -6.24 2.25
N ASN A 94 12.02 -7.14 1.28
CA ASN A 94 12.91 -8.29 1.13
C ASN A 94 14.35 -7.86 0.89
N GLU A 95 14.57 -6.85 0.06
CA GLU A 95 15.91 -6.38 -0.26
C GLU A 95 16.63 -5.81 0.96
N VAL A 96 15.96 -4.96 1.74
CA VAL A 96 16.56 -4.39 2.95
C VAL A 96 16.82 -5.46 4.01
N ASN A 97 15.97 -6.49 4.08
CA ASN A 97 16.17 -7.64 4.97
C ASN A 97 17.35 -8.51 4.52
N ARG A 98 17.41 -8.86 3.23
CA ARG A 98 18.47 -9.69 2.63
C ARG A 98 19.86 -9.07 2.82
N ASN A 99 19.95 -7.75 2.67
CA ASN A 99 21.20 -7.00 2.84
C ASN A 99 21.47 -6.56 4.28
N HIS A 100 20.67 -6.98 5.26
CA HIS A 100 20.82 -6.61 6.67
C HIS A 100 20.91 -5.09 6.91
N VAL A 101 20.19 -4.30 6.10
CA VAL A 101 20.16 -2.84 6.24
C VAL A 101 19.44 -2.50 7.52
N LEU A 102 20.10 -1.80 8.45
CA LEU A 102 19.51 -1.41 9.73
C LEU A 102 18.42 -0.35 9.54
N GLY A 103 17.38 -0.38 10.36
CA GLY A 103 16.33 0.65 10.39
C GLY A 103 14.91 0.11 10.42
N ALA A 104 13.97 1.03 10.27
CA ALA A 104 12.52 0.82 10.38
C ALA A 104 11.83 0.96 9.01
N ILE A 105 10.58 0.49 8.93
CA ILE A 105 9.70 0.70 7.76
C ILE A 105 8.68 1.78 8.13
N MET A 106 8.51 2.77 7.25
CA MET A 106 7.61 3.90 7.49
C MET A 106 6.72 4.14 6.26
N GLU A 107 5.42 4.37 6.47
CA GLU A 107 4.48 4.81 5.44
C GLU A 107 3.89 6.18 5.84
N PHE A 108 3.93 7.14 4.91
CA PHE A 108 3.36 8.49 5.07
C PHE A 108 2.10 8.61 4.20
N GLY A 109 0.93 8.55 4.83
CA GLY A 109 -0.37 8.42 4.19
C GLY A 109 -0.75 6.95 4.06
N VAL A 110 -1.27 6.37 5.15
CA VAL A 110 -1.56 4.93 5.26
C VAL A 110 -2.98 4.57 4.84
N TRP A 111 -3.89 5.54 4.77
CA TRP A 111 -5.31 5.33 4.49
C TRP A 111 -5.92 4.33 5.49
N ARG A 112 -6.26 3.12 5.05
CA ARG A 112 -6.79 2.02 5.88
C ARG A 112 -5.69 1.07 6.37
N GLY A 113 -4.42 1.42 6.15
CA GLY A 113 -3.24 0.72 6.67
C GLY A 113 -2.81 -0.53 5.90
N GLY A 114 -3.41 -0.83 4.75
CA GLY A 114 -3.22 -2.13 4.10
C GLY A 114 -1.79 -2.43 3.65
N ALA A 115 -1.01 -1.44 3.22
CA ALA A 115 0.40 -1.67 2.88
C ALA A 115 1.21 -2.06 4.14
N MET A 116 1.02 -1.34 5.25
CA MET A 116 1.72 -1.64 6.50
C MET A 116 1.24 -2.94 7.17
N ILE A 117 -0.02 -3.36 6.97
CA ILE A 117 -0.47 -4.72 7.32
C ILE A 117 0.33 -5.77 6.54
N MET A 118 0.60 -5.53 5.24
CA MET A 118 1.46 -6.42 4.46
C MET A 118 2.89 -6.45 5.00
N ALA A 119 3.47 -5.30 5.37
CA ALA A 119 4.79 -5.26 6.01
C ALA A 119 4.82 -6.13 7.28
N ALA A 120 3.81 -6.01 8.16
CA ALA A 120 3.70 -6.86 9.35
C ALA A 120 3.55 -8.36 9.02
N ALA A 121 2.77 -8.70 8.00
CA ALA A 121 2.60 -10.08 7.53
C ALA A 121 3.93 -10.67 7.03
N MET A 122 4.70 -9.90 6.27
CA MET A 122 6.04 -10.31 5.82
C MET A 122 7.00 -10.52 6.99
N GLN A 123 6.97 -9.64 7.99
CA GLN A 123 7.80 -9.77 9.17
C GLN A 123 7.51 -11.08 9.92
N LYS A 124 6.22 -11.39 10.09
CA LYS A 124 5.76 -12.63 10.70
C LYS A 124 6.21 -13.87 9.92
N GLU A 125 6.09 -13.86 8.59
CA GLU A 125 6.51 -14.99 7.75
C GLU A 125 8.02 -15.20 7.78
N ARG A 126 8.80 -14.12 7.72
CA ARG A 126 10.26 -14.17 7.57
C ARG A 126 11.01 -14.14 8.90
N GLY A 127 10.30 -14.04 10.03
CA GLY A 127 10.91 -13.94 11.36
C GLY A 127 11.77 -12.68 11.54
N THR A 128 11.42 -11.58 10.88
CA THR A 128 12.12 -10.29 11.03
C THR A 128 11.40 -9.40 12.04
N ASN A 129 12.13 -8.46 12.65
CA ASN A 129 11.60 -7.57 13.67
C ASN A 129 12.18 -6.15 13.53
N ARG A 130 11.50 -5.34 12.72
CA ARG A 130 11.70 -3.92 12.46
C ARG A 130 10.50 -3.16 12.99
N ASP A 131 10.76 -1.98 13.52
CA ASP A 131 9.69 -1.06 13.86
C ASP A 131 8.90 -0.68 12.59
N LEU A 132 7.58 -0.60 12.76
CA LEU A 132 6.64 -0.17 11.73
C LEU A 132 6.03 1.16 12.17
N TYR A 133 6.34 2.24 11.47
CA TYR A 133 5.77 3.56 11.76
C TYR A 133 4.71 3.92 10.70
N LEU A 134 3.51 4.27 11.19
CA LEU A 134 2.37 4.63 10.37
C LEU A 134 2.07 6.11 10.60
N PHE A 135 2.32 6.95 9.60
CA PHE A 135 2.05 8.38 9.67
C PHE A 135 0.86 8.72 8.79
N ASP A 136 -0.22 9.25 9.37
CA ASP A 136 -1.38 9.74 8.64
C ASP A 136 -2.04 10.87 9.45
N ALA A 137 -2.85 11.70 8.78
CA ALA A 137 -3.71 12.65 9.46
C ALA A 137 -4.86 11.94 10.20
N PHE A 138 -5.19 10.70 9.81
CA PHE A 138 -6.33 9.93 10.33
C PHE A 138 -7.65 10.73 10.30
N GLY A 139 -7.74 11.62 9.33
CA GLY A 139 -8.82 12.57 9.14
C GLY A 139 -8.76 13.18 7.75
N PRO A 140 -9.65 14.13 7.43
CA PRO A 140 -9.65 14.80 6.14
C PRO A 140 -8.32 15.51 5.88
N VAL A 141 -7.74 15.27 4.71
CA VAL A 141 -6.52 15.96 4.28
C VAL A 141 -6.92 17.25 3.57
N GLY A 142 -6.72 18.39 4.24
CA GLY A 142 -6.83 19.74 3.66
C GLY A 142 -8.06 20.55 4.07
N GLY A 143 -7.82 21.62 4.83
CA GLY A 143 -8.77 22.71 5.04
C GLY A 143 -8.67 23.72 3.91
N ASN A 144 -9.38 23.48 2.81
CA ASN A 144 -9.99 24.47 1.91
C ASN A 144 -10.63 23.75 0.72
N SER A 145 -11.97 23.82 0.62
CA SER A 145 -12.81 23.51 -0.54
C SER A 145 -12.99 22.05 -1.04
N TYR A 146 -12.35 21.04 -0.45
CA TYR A 146 -12.62 19.61 -0.78
C TYR A 146 -13.73 18.96 0.06
N ASP A 147 -14.28 19.70 1.03
CA ASP A 147 -15.23 19.23 2.04
C ASP A 147 -16.64 18.92 1.49
N THR A 148 -16.87 19.10 0.19
CA THR A 148 -18.15 18.81 -0.46
C THR A 148 -18.29 17.37 -0.97
N LEU A 149 -17.20 16.61 -1.09
CA LEU A 149 -17.28 15.21 -1.58
C LEU A 149 -17.78 14.21 -0.54
N HIS A 150 -17.90 14.61 0.73
CA HIS A 150 -18.49 13.81 1.80
C HIS A 150 -19.85 14.31 2.32
N GLY A 151 -20.47 15.30 1.67
CA GLY A 151 -21.85 15.71 1.97
C GLY A 151 -22.12 16.19 3.41
N LEU A 152 -21.11 16.31 4.26
CA LEU A 152 -21.23 16.81 5.63
C LEU A 152 -20.95 18.30 5.63
N GLY A 153 -21.87 19.03 5.00
CA GLY A 153 -22.03 20.44 5.29
C GLY A 153 -22.43 20.59 6.76
N ARG A 154 -21.46 20.89 7.63
CA ARG A 154 -21.48 21.88 8.72
C ARG A 154 -20.50 21.50 9.83
N ARG A 155 -19.60 22.45 10.10
CA ARG A 155 -18.98 22.78 11.40
C ARG A 155 -19.15 21.72 12.49
N ASN A 156 -18.11 20.91 12.71
CA ASN A 156 -17.60 20.61 14.04
C ASN A 156 -16.21 19.99 13.91
N THR A 157 -15.20 20.74 14.30
CA THR A 157 -13.84 20.23 14.55
C THR A 157 -13.91 19.30 15.75
N TYR A 158 -13.85 17.99 15.52
CA TYR A 158 -13.50 17.03 16.55
C TYR A 158 -12.03 16.69 16.41
N VAL A 159 -11.22 17.31 17.28
CA VAL A 159 -9.88 16.85 17.63
C VAL A 159 -10.06 15.77 18.69
N TRP A 160 -9.62 14.54 18.43
CA TRP A 160 -9.59 13.50 19.44
C TRP A 160 -8.19 13.44 20.07
N ARG A 161 -8.18 13.43 21.42
CA ARG A 161 -7.03 13.10 22.27
C ARG A 161 -6.72 11.62 22.21
#